data_AF-A0A8T1WL48-F1
#
_entry.id   AF-A0A8T1WL48-F1
#
_cell.length_a   1.000
_cell.length_b   1.000
_cell.length_c   1.000
_cell.angle_alpha   90.00
_cell.angle_beta   90.00
_cell.angle_gamma   90.00
#
_symmetry.space_group_name_H-M   'P 1'
#
loop_
_entity.id
_entity.type
_entity.pdbx_description
1 polymer ?
#
loop_
_entity_poly.entity_id
_entity_poly.type
_entity_poly.pdbx_seq_one_letter_code
_entity_poly.pdbx_strand_id
1 'polypeptide(L)'
;MDAAAAGKTLKTAGGGTSASSSAASQLNAHSNSMSADDAAAAAGSNVTAGSDDGNKAPVTLASLQEAIKTQKEWAKHIVFDGSGAVLASNVKPQDGEINAMLKLFDKREDTMASGIVLLGEQYDVHRFHPPLVYGRRGDPSQEDGEGIAVCKVTQSSSSRTLFCLITYVYPTLSARAVPQLKDFCDSQLANLN
;
A
#
# COMPACT_ATOMS: atom_id res chain seq x y z
N MET A 1 17.35 4.76 -59.65
CA MET A 1 16.41 4.83 -60.77
C MET A 1 15.05 4.41 -60.23
N ASP A 2 14.05 5.28 -60.07
CA ASP A 2 14.06 6.71 -60.41
C ASP A 2 13.11 7.57 -59.53
N ALA A 3 13.12 8.90 -59.80
CA ALA A 3 12.26 10.01 -59.34
C ALA A 3 10.96 9.71 -58.54
N ALA A 4 10.57 10.45 -57.48
CA ALA A 4 10.28 11.90 -57.37
C ALA A 4 8.99 12.34 -58.13
N ALA A 5 8.25 13.42 -57.79
CA ALA A 5 8.47 14.54 -56.87
C ALA A 5 7.13 15.21 -56.42
N ALA A 6 7.19 16.15 -55.45
CA ALA A 6 6.28 17.28 -55.17
C ALA A 6 4.75 17.05 -55.00
N GLY A 7 4.00 17.80 -54.17
CA GLY A 7 4.32 18.96 -53.33
C GLY A 7 3.63 20.25 -53.81
N LYS A 8 2.74 20.84 -52.98
CA LYS A 8 2.19 22.18 -53.24
C LYS A 8 1.78 22.91 -51.95
N THR A 9 2.28 24.14 -51.79
CA THR A 9 2.02 25.04 -50.66
C THR A 9 0.93 26.05 -51.00
N LEU A 10 0.23 26.62 -50.00
CA LEU A 10 -0.39 27.94 -50.13
C LEU A 10 -0.39 28.71 -48.79
N LYS A 11 -0.32 30.05 -48.90
CA LYS A 11 -0.39 31.09 -47.85
C LYS A 11 -1.88 31.53 -47.68
N THR A 12 -2.36 32.42 -46.80
CA THR A 12 -1.82 33.55 -45.98
C THR A 12 -2.91 33.84 -44.91
N ALA A 13 -2.62 34.07 -43.61
CA ALA A 13 -2.16 35.29 -42.91
C ALA A 13 -3.26 36.30 -42.45
N GLY A 14 -3.05 36.90 -41.26
CA GLY A 14 -3.90 37.91 -40.59
C GLY A 14 -4.69 37.38 -39.38
N GLY A 15 -4.85 38.09 -38.25
CA GLY A 15 -4.23 39.36 -37.80
C GLY A 15 -5.02 40.04 -36.66
N GLY A 16 -4.34 40.59 -35.64
CA GLY A 16 -4.95 41.32 -34.48
C GLY A 16 -4.91 40.54 -33.16
N THR A 17 -4.27 41.00 -32.07
CA THR A 17 -4.68 42.05 -31.08
C THR A 17 -5.81 41.60 -30.14
N SER A 18 -5.74 41.74 -28.80
CA SER A 18 -4.90 42.63 -27.97
C SER A 18 -4.42 41.97 -26.66
N ALA A 19 -3.49 42.60 -25.96
CA ALA A 19 -3.12 42.28 -24.57
C ALA A 19 -3.38 43.48 -23.64
N SER A 20 -3.93 43.23 -22.45
CA SER A 20 -3.92 44.08 -21.25
C SER A 20 -4.84 43.45 -20.17
N SER A 21 -4.78 43.75 -18.87
CA SER A 21 -3.68 43.97 -17.92
C SER A 21 -4.29 44.47 -16.60
N SER A 22 -3.83 43.96 -15.45
CA SER A 22 -3.85 44.65 -14.15
C SER A 22 -5.18 45.11 -13.52
N ALA A 23 -5.54 44.47 -12.40
CA ALA A 23 -6.07 45.16 -11.22
C ALA A 23 -5.61 44.40 -9.95
N ALA A 24 -5.27 45.12 -8.89
CA ALA A 24 -4.85 44.57 -7.59
C ALA A 24 -5.92 44.87 -6.52
N SER A 25 -5.52 44.91 -5.23
CA SER A 25 -6.32 45.36 -4.05
C SER A 25 -7.15 44.25 -3.37
N GLN A 26 -7.16 44.05 -2.04
CA GLN A 26 -6.39 44.66 -0.93
C GLN A 26 -6.04 43.59 0.15
N LEU A 27 -5.16 43.95 1.10
CA LEU A 27 -5.09 43.28 2.40
C LEU A 27 -6.32 43.67 3.24
N ASN A 28 -6.76 42.79 4.15
CA ASN A 28 -7.48 43.23 5.35
C ASN A 28 -7.06 42.37 6.56
N ALA A 29 -6.13 42.89 7.36
CA ALA A 29 -5.77 42.29 8.64
C ALA A 29 -6.56 42.99 9.76
N HIS A 30 -7.24 42.21 10.61
CA HIS A 30 -7.86 42.72 11.83
C HIS A 30 -7.57 41.75 12.98
N SER A 31 -6.87 42.25 13.99
CA SER A 31 -6.51 41.51 15.20
C SER A 31 -7.32 42.04 16.38
N ASN A 32 -8.02 41.16 17.08
CA ASN A 32 -8.36 41.28 18.51
C ASN A 32 -8.99 39.96 18.99
N SER A 33 -8.97 39.53 20.25
CA SER A 33 -8.07 39.69 21.42
C SER A 33 -8.92 39.42 22.66
N MET A 34 -8.66 38.30 23.34
CA MET A 34 -8.82 38.04 24.79
C MET A 34 -10.15 38.37 25.51
N SER A 35 -10.86 37.32 25.95
CA SER A 35 -11.18 36.98 27.36
C SER A 35 -11.76 35.54 27.35
N ALA A 36 -11.39 34.58 28.21
CA ALA A 36 -11.24 34.53 29.67
C ALA A 36 -12.60 34.59 30.42
N ASP A 37 -13.02 33.59 31.22
CA ASP A 37 -12.45 32.23 31.41
C ASP A 37 -13.58 31.15 31.51
N ASP A 38 -13.77 30.19 32.43
CA ASP A 38 -13.16 29.78 33.72
C ASP A 38 -13.53 28.30 34.06
N ALA A 39 -12.93 27.75 35.13
CA ALA A 39 -13.42 26.66 36.00
C ALA A 39 -13.69 25.24 35.43
N ALA A 40 -12.59 24.49 35.28
CA ALA A 40 -12.33 23.20 35.95
C ALA A 40 -13.42 22.10 36.11
N ALA A 41 -13.10 20.90 35.60
CA ALA A 41 -13.35 19.62 36.28
C ALA A 41 -12.25 18.60 35.93
N ALA A 42 -11.81 17.79 36.89
CA ALA A 42 -10.69 16.86 36.70
C ALA A 42 -11.15 15.45 36.26
N ALA A 43 -10.55 14.93 35.19
CA ALA A 43 -10.62 13.53 34.79
C ALA A 43 -9.25 13.05 34.30
N GLY A 44 -8.39 12.66 35.24
CA GLY A 44 -7.07 12.12 34.92
C GLY A 44 -7.19 10.77 34.20
N SER A 45 -7.13 10.79 32.87
CA SER A 45 -7.08 9.57 32.05
C SER A 45 -5.73 8.89 32.24
N ASN A 46 -5.62 8.10 33.30
CA ASN A 46 -4.41 7.39 33.67
C ASN A 46 -4.00 6.44 32.53
N VAL A 47 -2.90 6.76 31.86
CA VAL A 47 -2.32 5.91 30.81
C VAL A 47 -1.74 4.66 31.49
N THR A 48 -2.57 3.64 31.64
CA THR A 48 -2.11 2.27 31.85
C THR A 48 -1.44 1.81 30.55
N ALA A 49 -0.15 2.13 30.41
CA ALA A 49 0.72 1.47 29.46
C ALA A 49 0.80 -0.01 29.86
N GLY A 50 -0.09 -0.81 29.29
CA GLY A 50 -0.21 -2.25 29.53
C GLY A 50 1.02 -2.97 28.97
N SER A 51 2.10 -2.96 29.75
CA SER A 51 3.32 -3.72 29.47
C SER A 51 3.07 -5.19 29.81
N ASP A 52 2.21 -5.84 29.03
CA ASP A 52 1.96 -7.29 29.08
C ASP A 52 3.12 -8.05 28.42
N ASP A 53 4.35 -7.80 28.90
CA ASP A 53 5.57 -8.53 28.52
C ASP A 53 5.61 -9.85 29.32
N GLY A 54 4.53 -10.62 29.14
CA GLY A 54 4.01 -11.61 30.09
C GLY A 54 3.89 -13.01 29.48
N ASN A 55 4.97 -13.53 28.92
CA ASN A 55 5.05 -14.93 28.45
C ASN A 55 4.04 -15.29 27.32
N LYS A 56 3.88 -14.42 26.32
CA LYS A 56 3.38 -14.86 25.01
C LYS A 56 4.37 -15.86 24.43
N ALA A 57 3.94 -17.10 24.22
CA ALA A 57 4.80 -18.16 23.68
C ALA A 57 5.44 -17.73 22.34
N PRO A 58 6.71 -18.09 22.09
CA PRO A 58 7.43 -17.66 20.89
C PRO A 58 6.68 -18.11 19.64
N VAL A 59 6.52 -17.20 18.66
CA VAL A 59 5.91 -17.57 17.39
C VAL A 59 6.93 -18.39 16.63
N THR A 60 6.52 -19.57 16.17
CA THR A 60 7.35 -20.50 15.41
C THR A 60 6.76 -20.68 14.03
N LEU A 61 7.51 -21.29 13.10
CA LEU A 61 6.97 -21.65 11.79
C LEU A 61 5.73 -22.55 11.87
N ALA A 62 5.62 -23.41 12.89
CA ALA A 62 4.45 -24.25 13.12
C ALA A 62 3.23 -23.41 13.56
N SER A 63 3.36 -22.58 14.61
CA SER A 63 2.25 -21.74 15.08
C SER A 63 1.86 -20.64 14.08
N LEU A 64 2.80 -20.17 13.25
CA LEU A 64 2.52 -19.33 12.08
C LEU A 64 1.64 -20.06 11.04
N GLN A 65 1.99 -21.32 10.72
CA GLN A 65 1.22 -22.17 9.80
C GLN A 65 -0.15 -22.59 10.36
N GLU A 66 -0.36 -22.52 11.67
CA GLU A 66 -1.69 -22.69 12.29
C GLU A 66 -2.47 -21.38 12.28
N ALA A 67 -1.86 -20.27 12.71
CA ALA A 67 -2.47 -18.95 12.72
C ALA A 67 -2.96 -18.53 11.33
N ILE A 68 -2.20 -18.79 10.26
CA ILE A 68 -2.59 -18.40 8.90
C ILE A 68 -3.83 -19.16 8.39
N LYS A 69 -4.03 -20.42 8.82
CA LYS A 69 -5.23 -21.22 8.49
C LYS A 69 -6.50 -20.68 9.15
N THR A 70 -6.40 -19.81 10.16
CA THR A 70 -7.57 -19.14 10.75
C THR A 70 -8.11 -18.00 9.88
N GLN A 71 -7.29 -17.48 8.95
CA GLN A 71 -7.61 -16.32 8.11
C GLN A 71 -8.45 -16.71 6.89
N LYS A 72 -9.69 -17.17 7.15
CA LYS A 72 -10.63 -17.72 6.14
C LYS A 72 -11.02 -16.76 5.01
N GLU A 73 -10.67 -15.48 5.14
CA GLU A 73 -11.01 -14.41 4.20
C GLU A 73 -9.90 -14.15 3.17
N TRP A 74 -8.74 -14.82 3.33
CA TRP A 74 -7.59 -14.72 2.43
C TRP A 74 -7.65 -15.86 1.40
N ALA A 75 -7.82 -15.53 0.12
CA ALA A 75 -7.91 -16.52 -0.96
C ALA A 75 -6.54 -17.14 -1.27
N LYS A 76 -5.51 -16.29 -1.36
CA LYS A 76 -4.10 -16.69 -1.52
C LYS A 76 -3.28 -16.04 -0.39
N HIS A 77 -2.23 -16.70 0.08
CA HIS A 77 -1.28 -16.12 1.04
C HIS A 77 0.15 -16.61 0.81
N ILE A 78 1.14 -15.74 1.02
CA ILE A 78 2.57 -16.08 0.98
C ILE A 78 3.29 -15.31 2.10
N VAL A 79 3.94 -16.02 3.02
CA VAL A 79 4.92 -15.45 3.95
C VAL A 79 6.31 -15.81 3.46
N PHE A 80 7.19 -14.82 3.31
CA PHE A 80 8.57 -14.99 2.87
C PHE A 80 9.51 -14.00 3.57
N ASP A 81 10.81 -14.25 3.55
CA ASP A 81 11.82 -13.35 4.14
C ASP A 81 12.60 -12.54 3.10
N GLY A 82 13.45 -11.63 3.58
CA GLY A 82 14.31 -10.76 2.76
C GLY A 82 15.33 -11.46 1.85
N SER A 83 15.51 -12.79 1.94
CA SER A 83 16.29 -13.58 0.98
C SER A 83 15.44 -14.18 -0.15
N GLY A 84 14.11 -14.05 -0.06
CA GLY A 84 13.14 -14.70 -0.94
C GLY A 84 12.72 -16.10 -0.51
N ALA A 85 13.17 -16.58 0.65
CA ALA A 85 12.77 -17.89 1.18
C ALA A 85 11.31 -17.86 1.64
N VAL A 86 10.46 -18.72 1.06
CA VAL A 86 9.04 -18.86 1.44
C VAL A 86 8.93 -19.71 2.72
N LEU A 87 8.24 -19.16 3.72
CA LEU A 87 8.06 -19.75 5.05
C LEU A 87 6.69 -20.43 5.22
N ALA A 88 5.66 -19.90 4.56
CA ALA A 88 4.32 -20.49 4.52
C ALA A 88 3.53 -19.97 3.30
N SER A 89 2.87 -20.85 2.53
CA SER A 89 1.96 -20.44 1.45
C SER A 89 0.92 -21.51 1.15
N ASN A 90 -0.22 -21.10 0.57
CA ASN A 90 -1.22 -21.99 -0.04
C ASN A 90 -1.13 -22.02 -1.58
N VAL A 91 -0.19 -21.30 -2.18
CA VAL A 91 0.05 -21.22 -3.63
C VAL A 91 1.54 -21.41 -3.95
N LYS A 92 1.89 -21.60 -5.23
CA LYS A 92 3.28 -21.60 -5.69
C LYS A 92 3.51 -20.39 -6.61
N PRO A 93 4.27 -19.37 -6.18
CA PRO A 93 4.67 -18.24 -7.03
C PRO A 93 5.41 -18.71 -8.29
N GLN A 94 5.32 -17.91 -9.36
CA GLN A 94 6.12 -18.13 -10.57
C GLN A 94 7.55 -17.60 -10.41
N ASP A 95 8.44 -18.03 -11.30
CA ASP A 95 9.86 -17.69 -11.24
C ASP A 95 10.07 -16.17 -11.35
N GLY A 96 10.74 -15.60 -10.35
CA GLY A 96 11.00 -14.17 -10.25
C GLY A 96 9.93 -13.34 -9.52
N GLU A 97 8.73 -13.85 -9.27
CA GLU A 97 7.65 -13.09 -8.59
C GLU A 97 8.08 -12.61 -7.19
N ILE A 98 8.66 -13.50 -6.38
CA ILE A 98 9.20 -13.13 -5.05
C ILE A 98 10.32 -12.07 -5.17
N ASN A 99 11.18 -12.16 -6.19
CA ASN A 99 12.25 -11.20 -6.42
C ASN A 99 11.75 -9.82 -6.87
N ALA A 100 10.55 -9.73 -7.44
CA ALA A 100 9.84 -8.48 -7.65
C ALA A 100 9.17 -7.99 -6.35
N MET A 101 8.52 -8.89 -5.61
CA MET A 101 7.83 -8.55 -4.35
C MET A 101 8.78 -7.97 -3.28
N LEU A 102 10.02 -8.47 -3.19
CA LEU A 102 11.07 -7.92 -2.31
C LEU A 102 11.32 -6.42 -2.56
N LYS A 103 11.17 -5.95 -3.80
CA LYS A 103 11.49 -4.59 -4.26
C LYS A 103 10.32 -3.61 -4.21
N LEU A 104 9.10 -4.09 -3.87
CA LEU A 104 7.87 -3.27 -3.79
C LEU A 104 7.96 -2.09 -2.80
N PHE A 105 9.02 -1.99 -2.00
CA PHE A 105 9.22 -0.94 -1.01
C PHE A 105 10.44 -0.05 -1.31
N ASP A 106 11.16 -0.30 -2.41
CA ASP A 106 12.41 0.41 -2.75
C ASP A 106 12.12 1.78 -3.36
N LYS A 107 11.12 1.86 -4.26
CA LYS A 107 10.69 3.10 -4.91
C LYS A 107 9.18 3.10 -5.17
N ARG A 108 8.52 4.16 -4.71
CA ARG A 108 7.07 4.32 -4.80
C ARG A 108 6.59 4.43 -6.24
N GLU A 109 7.23 5.27 -7.03
CA GLU A 109 6.77 5.63 -8.38
C GLU A 109 6.83 4.42 -9.30
N ASP A 110 7.87 3.60 -9.16
CA ASP A 110 8.05 2.39 -9.96
C ASP A 110 7.01 1.34 -9.57
N THR A 111 6.77 1.14 -8.26
CA THR A 111 5.75 0.21 -7.75
C THR A 111 4.31 0.65 -8.10
N MET A 112 4.02 1.95 -8.10
CA MET A 112 2.74 2.49 -8.55
C MET A 112 2.54 2.32 -10.07
N ALA A 113 3.62 2.24 -10.85
CA ALA A 113 3.56 2.07 -12.30
C ALA A 113 3.61 0.60 -12.76
N SER A 114 4.32 -0.28 -12.03
CA SER A 114 4.45 -1.72 -12.35
C SER A 114 3.43 -2.60 -11.63
N GLY A 115 2.75 -2.08 -10.60
CA GLY A 115 1.81 -2.85 -9.78
C GLY A 115 2.46 -4.03 -9.04
N ILE A 116 1.67 -5.07 -8.78
CA ILE A 116 2.10 -6.35 -8.20
C ILE A 116 1.70 -7.48 -9.17
N VAL A 117 2.59 -8.45 -9.38
CA VAL A 117 2.30 -9.68 -10.15
C VAL A 117 2.25 -10.88 -9.21
N LEU A 118 1.25 -11.76 -9.40
CA LEU A 118 1.13 -13.04 -8.69
C LEU A 118 0.45 -14.08 -9.57
N LEU A 119 1.04 -15.27 -9.67
CA LEU A 119 0.61 -16.36 -10.56
C LEU A 119 0.52 -15.92 -12.04
N GLY A 120 1.41 -15.02 -12.47
CA GLY A 120 1.45 -14.46 -13.83
C GLY A 120 0.43 -13.35 -14.08
N GLU A 121 -0.34 -12.95 -13.05
CA GLU A 121 -1.44 -11.99 -13.20
C GLU A 121 -1.14 -10.65 -12.55
N GLN A 122 -1.48 -9.58 -13.27
CA GLN A 122 -1.20 -8.20 -12.93
C GLN A 122 -2.29 -7.61 -12.03
N TYR A 123 -1.88 -6.92 -10.97
CA TYR A 123 -2.76 -6.13 -10.09
C TYR A 123 -2.27 -4.68 -10.06
N ASP A 124 -3.19 -3.73 -10.26
CA ASP A 124 -2.91 -2.30 -10.24
C ASP A 124 -2.81 -1.80 -8.80
N VAL A 125 -1.63 -1.28 -8.42
CA VAL A 125 -1.39 -0.68 -7.10
C VAL A 125 -2.04 0.69 -7.03
N HIS A 126 -3.13 0.79 -6.27
CA HIS A 126 -3.83 2.04 -6.02
C HIS A 126 -3.49 2.65 -4.65
N ARG A 127 -2.79 1.92 -3.75
CA ARG A 127 -2.18 2.52 -2.56
C ARG A 127 -0.79 1.97 -2.26
N PHE A 128 0.17 2.89 -2.22
CA PHE A 128 1.48 2.71 -1.62
C PHE A 128 1.53 3.50 -0.30
N HIS A 129 1.60 2.82 0.84
CA HIS A 129 1.66 3.43 2.18
C HIS A 129 2.40 2.49 3.15
N PRO A 130 3.75 2.49 3.14
CA PRO A 130 4.57 1.60 3.96
C PRO A 130 4.15 1.61 5.44
N PRO A 131 4.00 0.44 6.10
CA PRO A 131 4.48 -0.88 5.68
C PRO A 131 3.61 -1.64 4.65
N LEU A 132 2.56 -1.03 4.10
CA LEU A 132 1.61 -1.67 3.19
C LEU A 132 1.70 -1.16 1.74
N VAL A 133 1.60 -2.09 0.79
CA VAL A 133 1.31 -1.80 -0.63
C VAL A 133 0.14 -2.68 -1.05
N TYR A 134 -0.89 -2.11 -1.67
CA TYR A 134 -2.06 -2.87 -2.11
C TYR A 134 -2.72 -2.35 -3.38
N GLY A 135 -3.41 -3.28 -4.05
CA GLY A 135 -3.93 -3.13 -5.40
C GLY A 135 -5.14 -4.02 -5.68
N ARG A 136 -5.56 -4.07 -6.95
CA ARG A 136 -6.65 -4.93 -7.42
C ARG A 136 -6.49 -5.33 -8.89
N ARG A 137 -7.18 -6.38 -9.31
CA ARG A 137 -7.39 -6.78 -10.71
C ARG A 137 -8.88 -7.04 -10.96
N GLY A 138 -9.23 -7.34 -12.21
CA GLY A 138 -10.60 -7.62 -12.65
C GLY A 138 -11.34 -6.39 -13.21
N ASP A 139 -12.36 -6.62 -14.02
CA ASP A 139 -13.19 -5.58 -14.62
C ASP A 139 -14.22 -5.10 -13.58
N PRO A 140 -14.36 -3.78 -13.29
CA PRO A 140 -15.44 -3.25 -12.45
C PRO A 140 -16.87 -3.62 -12.88
N SER A 141 -17.03 -4.12 -14.11
CA SER A 141 -18.28 -4.61 -14.71
C SER A 141 -18.55 -6.10 -14.45
N GLN A 142 -17.63 -6.81 -13.80
CA GLN A 142 -17.69 -8.24 -13.49
C GLN A 142 -17.53 -8.47 -11.98
N GLU A 143 -18.06 -9.58 -11.46
CA GLU A 143 -17.96 -9.92 -10.03
C GLU A 143 -16.67 -10.70 -9.67
N ASP A 144 -15.72 -10.80 -10.60
CA ASP A 144 -14.47 -11.57 -10.48
C ASP A 144 -13.28 -10.78 -9.87
N GLY A 145 -13.52 -9.53 -9.47
CA GLY A 145 -12.51 -8.62 -8.93
C GLY A 145 -11.78 -9.17 -7.70
N GLU A 146 -10.45 -9.29 -7.80
CA GLU A 146 -9.58 -9.74 -6.72
C GLU A 146 -8.64 -8.62 -6.27
N GLY A 147 -8.60 -8.37 -4.96
CA GLY A 147 -7.63 -7.47 -4.33
C GLY A 147 -6.37 -8.19 -3.88
N ILE A 148 -5.25 -7.46 -3.84
CA ILE A 148 -3.95 -7.95 -3.38
C ILE A 148 -3.36 -6.97 -2.37
N ALA A 149 -2.67 -7.48 -1.36
CA ALA A 149 -1.97 -6.65 -0.38
C ALA A 149 -0.67 -7.31 0.09
N VAL A 150 0.39 -6.51 0.24
CA VAL A 150 1.69 -6.92 0.78
C VAL A 150 2.03 -6.05 1.98
N CYS A 151 2.37 -6.67 3.11
CA CYS A 151 2.88 -6.00 4.29
C CYS A 151 4.35 -6.38 4.52
N LYS A 152 5.21 -5.37 4.76
CA LYS A 152 6.63 -5.53 5.13
C LYS A 152 6.80 -5.34 6.63
N VAL A 153 7.49 -6.26 7.29
CA VAL A 153 7.83 -6.23 8.71
C VAL A 153 9.35 -6.29 8.86
N THR A 154 9.93 -5.41 9.67
CA THR A 154 11.31 -5.56 10.14
C THR A 154 11.27 -5.98 11.60
N GLN A 155 11.84 -7.13 11.93
CA GLN A 155 11.89 -7.65 13.29
C GLN A 155 12.91 -6.88 14.14
N SER A 156 12.47 -6.29 15.25
CA SER A 156 13.35 -5.53 16.16
C SER A 156 14.45 -6.38 16.82
N SER A 157 14.18 -7.68 17.03
CA SER A 157 15.09 -8.63 17.70
C SER A 157 16.24 -9.13 16.83
N SER A 158 16.01 -9.26 15.52
CA SER A 158 16.92 -9.92 14.57
C SER A 158 17.35 -9.04 13.40
N SER A 159 16.72 -7.87 13.22
CA SER A 159 16.76 -7.04 12.01
C SER A 159 16.32 -7.76 10.72
N ARG A 160 15.79 -8.98 10.80
CA ARG A 160 15.26 -9.73 9.64
C ARG A 160 14.04 -9.00 9.08
N THR A 161 14.05 -8.77 7.77
CA THR A 161 12.85 -8.35 7.05
C THR A 161 12.02 -9.58 6.68
N LEU A 162 10.74 -9.54 6.99
CA LEU A 162 9.71 -10.51 6.59
C LEU A 162 8.62 -9.79 5.79
N PHE A 163 7.94 -10.56 4.95
CA PHE A 163 6.83 -10.08 4.13
C PHE A 163 5.66 -11.06 4.25
N CYS A 164 4.44 -10.52 4.27
CA CYS A 164 3.22 -11.31 4.06
C CYS A 164 2.45 -10.69 2.88
N LEU A 165 2.21 -11.49 1.85
CA LEU A 165 1.28 -11.21 0.77
C LEU A 165 -0.02 -11.96 1.03
N ILE A 166 -1.16 -11.30 0.75
CA ILE A 166 -2.47 -11.94 0.64
C ILE A 166 -3.21 -11.48 -0.62
N THR A 167 -4.16 -12.31 -1.09
CA THR A 167 -5.27 -11.85 -1.93
C THR A 167 -6.62 -12.11 -1.28
N TYR A 168 -7.63 -11.37 -1.71
CA TYR A 168 -9.01 -11.46 -1.22
C TYR A 168 -9.99 -11.16 -2.35
N VAL A 169 -11.12 -11.87 -2.34
CA VAL A 169 -12.21 -11.77 -3.33
C VAL A 169 -13.51 -11.35 -2.64
N TYR A 170 -14.49 -10.87 -3.41
CA TYR A 170 -15.82 -10.57 -2.90
C TYR A 170 -16.41 -11.77 -2.12
N PRO A 171 -17.07 -11.58 -0.96
CA PRO A 171 -17.47 -10.31 -0.33
C PRO A 171 -16.38 -9.62 0.53
N THR A 172 -15.17 -10.18 0.63
CA THR A 172 -14.08 -9.56 1.40
C THR A 172 -13.56 -8.31 0.69
N LEU A 173 -13.60 -7.17 1.36
CA LEU A 173 -13.09 -5.89 0.85
C LEU A 173 -11.73 -5.53 1.46
N SER A 174 -10.98 -4.66 0.78
CA SER A 174 -9.68 -4.14 1.24
C SER A 174 -9.76 -3.52 2.64
N ALA A 175 -10.86 -2.84 2.96
CA ALA A 175 -11.14 -2.26 4.27
C ALA A 175 -11.21 -3.27 5.43
N ARG A 176 -11.28 -4.58 5.14
CA ARG A 176 -11.27 -5.68 6.12
C ARG A 176 -9.99 -6.52 6.02
N ALA A 177 -9.60 -6.93 4.81
CA ALA A 177 -8.41 -7.75 4.59
C ALA A 177 -7.08 -7.02 4.89
N VAL A 178 -6.97 -5.72 4.59
CA VAL A 178 -5.72 -4.97 4.80
C VAL A 178 -5.42 -4.69 6.29
N PRO A 179 -6.41 -4.32 7.13
CA PRO A 179 -6.21 -4.29 8.58
C PRO A 179 -5.83 -5.67 9.15
N GLN A 180 -6.57 -6.74 8.81
CA GLN A 180 -6.24 -8.10 9.24
C GLN A 180 -4.80 -8.51 8.88
N LEU A 181 -4.34 -8.19 7.67
CA LEU A 181 -2.96 -8.42 7.25
C LEU A 181 -1.97 -7.72 8.17
N LYS A 182 -2.22 -6.45 8.49
CA LYS A 182 -1.34 -5.64 9.36
C LYS A 182 -1.31 -6.21 10.78
N ASP A 183 -2.46 -6.48 11.37
CA ASP A 183 -2.59 -7.01 12.73
C ASP A 183 -1.95 -8.40 12.85
N PHE A 184 -2.11 -9.26 11.84
CA PHE A 184 -1.44 -10.56 11.74
C PHE A 184 0.08 -10.40 11.63
N CYS A 185 0.56 -9.44 10.83
CA CYS A 185 1.98 -9.17 10.65
C CYS A 185 2.64 -8.68 11.94
N ASP A 186 2.00 -7.78 12.68
CA ASP A 186 2.47 -7.32 13.99
C ASP A 186 2.43 -8.44 15.04
N SER A 187 1.37 -9.27 15.02
CA SER A 187 1.17 -10.32 16.03
C SER A 187 2.07 -11.55 15.83
N GLN A 188 2.30 -11.93 14.57
CA GLN A 188 2.99 -13.17 14.18
C GLN A 188 4.38 -12.91 13.60
N LEU A 189 4.49 -12.14 12.51
CA LEU A 189 5.77 -11.95 11.81
C LEU A 189 6.78 -11.17 12.65
N ALA A 190 6.36 -10.11 13.37
CA ALA A 190 7.28 -9.34 14.21
C ALA A 190 7.90 -10.17 15.36
N ASN A 191 7.24 -11.26 15.76
CA ASN A 191 7.57 -12.11 16.90
C ASN A 191 8.02 -13.54 16.50
N LEU A 192 8.30 -13.77 15.21
CA LEU A 192 8.67 -15.08 14.64
C LEU A 192 10.15 -15.39 14.90
N ASN A 193 10.42 -16.45 15.66
CA ASN A 193 11.77 -16.95 15.94
C ASN A 193 12.18 -18.07 14.96
#